data_AF-A0A8B7DZ14-F1
#
_entry.id   AF-A0A8B7DZ14-F1
#
_cell.length_a   1.000
_cell.length_b   1.000
_cell.length_c   1.000
_cell.angle_alpha   90.00
_cell.angle_beta   90.00
_cell.angle_gamma   90.00
#
_symmetry.space_group_name_H-M   'P 1'
#
loop_
_entity.id
_entity.type
_entity.pdbx_description
1 polymer ?
#
loop_
_entity_poly.entity_id
_entity_poly.type
_entity_poly.pdbx_seq_one_letter_code
_entity_poly.pdbx_strand_id
1 'polypeptide(L)'
;MAASKSHVEVDERRLRPVYDALDNLNNKQAIKLVDNILKKKKDFPCAKTLKALALIRMGHNEEALVILKDAQTTSTILDDATLQAMTMCFKETQMPEGIVQIYEKAVEQSPNNEEFLSHLFMACVRIEDYAKQQKAAMSLYKAFPKNPYYFWAVMSYVMQAFTTKDEKKKAMLFTLAERMVLKRLKESKLEAEEEVRLYLLILEELGKYEELLSVIQSDLGDKLKCILMKSMKKKLSI
;
A
#
# COMPACT_ATOMS: atom_id res chain seq x y z
N MET A 1 26.73 -11.48 -0.30
CA MET A 1 25.91 -10.50 0.48
C MET A 1 26.68 -9.24 0.91
N ALA A 2 27.99 -9.29 1.21
CA ALA A 2 28.76 -8.09 1.61
C ALA A 2 29.00 -7.08 0.46
N ALA A 3 29.32 -7.56 -0.76
CA ALA A 3 29.56 -6.70 -1.92
C ALA A 3 28.31 -5.92 -2.38
N SER A 4 27.13 -6.53 -2.32
CA SER A 4 25.86 -5.86 -2.66
C SER A 4 25.53 -4.74 -1.67
N LYS A 5 25.79 -4.94 -0.37
CA LYS A 5 25.62 -3.89 0.65
C LYS A 5 26.59 -2.72 0.46
N SER A 6 27.86 -2.99 0.15
CA SER A 6 28.83 -1.92 -0.14
C SER A 6 28.50 -1.14 -1.41
N HIS A 7 27.93 -1.78 -2.43
CA HIS A 7 27.49 -1.10 -3.65
C HIS A 7 26.27 -0.20 -3.40
N VAL A 8 25.29 -0.67 -2.63
CA VAL A 8 24.12 0.13 -2.22
C VAL A 8 24.55 1.36 -1.42
N GLU A 9 25.48 1.20 -0.47
CA GLU A 9 25.96 2.32 0.36
C GLU A 9 26.77 3.36 -0.45
N VAL A 10 27.52 2.92 -1.46
CA VAL A 10 28.24 3.83 -2.38
C VAL A 10 27.29 4.57 -3.31
N ASP A 11 26.24 3.89 -3.79
CA ASP A 11 25.23 4.48 -4.65
C ASP A 11 24.35 5.49 -3.88
N GLU A 12 23.97 5.21 -2.63
CA GLU A 12 23.27 6.16 -1.74
C GLU A 12 24.09 7.43 -1.49
N ARG A 13 25.39 7.30 -1.19
CA ARG A 13 26.28 8.45 -0.98
C ARG A 13 26.39 9.33 -2.23
N ARG A 14 26.31 8.74 -3.43
CA ARG A 14 26.33 9.47 -4.71
C ARG A 14 25.02 10.20 -4.99
N LEU A 15 23.89 9.65 -4.54
CA LEU A 15 22.57 10.24 -4.73
C LEU A 15 22.23 11.31 -3.70
N ARG A 16 22.86 11.30 -2.51
CA ARG A 16 22.60 12.28 -1.44
C ARG A 16 22.63 13.74 -1.91
N PRO A 17 23.63 14.22 -2.69
CA PRO A 17 23.62 15.60 -3.20
C PRO A 17 22.45 15.89 -4.16
N VAL A 18 21.94 14.87 -4.85
CA VAL A 18 20.77 15.00 -5.73
C VAL A 18 19.51 15.17 -4.89
N TYR A 19 19.32 14.36 -3.84
CA TYR A 19 18.22 14.52 -2.88
C TYR A 19 18.25 15.89 -2.22
N ASP A 20 19.42 16.33 -1.71
CA ASP A 20 19.57 17.65 -1.09
C ASP A 20 19.18 18.78 -2.07
N ALA A 21 19.55 18.66 -3.36
CA ALA A 21 19.17 19.64 -4.38
C ALA A 21 17.67 19.62 -4.68
N LEU A 22 17.05 18.44 -4.72
CA LEU A 22 15.60 18.28 -4.93
C LEU A 22 14.80 18.85 -3.76
N ASP A 23 15.22 18.56 -2.52
CA ASP A 23 14.55 19.03 -1.29
C ASP A 23 14.61 20.56 -1.15
N ASN A 24 15.71 21.16 -1.63
CA ASN A 24 15.84 22.62 -1.72
C ASN A 24 15.20 23.24 -2.98
N LEU A 25 14.42 22.46 -3.75
CA LEU A 25 13.78 22.88 -5.01
C LEU A 25 14.75 23.38 -6.10
N ASN A 26 16.03 23.06 -5.97
CA ASN A 26 17.08 23.40 -6.94
C ASN A 26 17.11 22.39 -8.10
N ASN A 27 15.99 22.27 -8.83
CA ASN A 27 15.76 21.24 -9.86
C ASN A 27 16.82 21.26 -10.99
N LYS A 28 17.24 22.45 -11.44
CA LYS A 28 18.31 22.58 -12.46
C LYS A 28 19.66 22.03 -11.97
N GLN A 29 19.97 22.20 -10.69
CA GLN A 29 21.18 21.66 -10.09
C GLN A 29 21.07 20.15 -9.93
N ALA A 30 19.91 19.64 -9.50
CA ALA A 30 19.64 18.21 -9.40
C ALA A 30 19.87 17.50 -10.75
N ILE A 31 19.35 18.05 -11.86
CA ILE A 31 19.56 17.50 -13.21
C ILE A 31 21.06 17.47 -13.57
N LYS A 32 21.81 18.55 -13.32
CA LYS A 32 23.27 18.59 -13.58
C LYS A 32 24.03 17.52 -12.78
N LEU A 33 23.65 17.32 -11.52
CA LEU A 33 24.25 16.31 -10.65
C LEU A 33 23.95 14.90 -11.18
N VAL A 34 22.69 14.63 -11.55
CA VAL A 34 22.30 13.36 -12.16
C VAL A 34 23.05 13.10 -13.47
N ASP A 35 23.14 14.08 -14.36
CA ASP A 35 23.85 13.92 -15.64
C ASP A 35 25.33 13.58 -15.43
N ASN A 36 25.97 14.16 -14.40
CA ASN A 36 27.34 13.81 -14.03
C ASN A 36 27.47 12.38 -13.48
N ILE A 37 26.46 11.89 -12.75
CA ILE A 37 26.40 10.51 -12.28
C ILE A 37 26.22 9.55 -13.47
N LEU A 38 25.28 9.85 -14.37
CA LEU A 38 24.95 9.01 -15.52
C LEU A 38 26.08 8.94 -16.56
N LYS A 39 26.94 9.97 -16.65
CA LYS A 39 28.19 9.90 -17.43
C LYS A 39 29.14 8.80 -16.94
N LYS A 40 29.20 8.59 -15.62
CA LYS A 40 30.07 7.58 -14.99
C LYS A 40 29.41 6.20 -14.97
N LYS A 41 28.09 6.15 -14.75
CA LYS A 41 27.29 4.93 -14.65
C LYS A 41 26.02 5.12 -15.49
N LYS A 42 26.08 4.72 -16.76
CA LYS A 42 24.98 4.91 -17.72
C LYS A 42 23.70 4.19 -17.31
N ASP A 43 23.84 3.04 -16.66
CA ASP A 43 22.74 2.24 -16.15
C ASP A 43 22.56 2.43 -14.64
N PHE A 44 21.70 3.39 -14.28
CA PHE A 44 21.35 3.65 -12.90
C PHE A 44 19.89 4.13 -12.81
N PRO A 45 18.93 3.20 -12.66
CA PRO A 45 17.49 3.50 -12.70
C PRO A 45 17.07 4.58 -11.70
N CYS A 46 17.51 4.50 -10.44
CA CYS A 46 17.19 5.51 -9.42
C CYS A 46 17.62 6.92 -9.84
N ALA A 47 18.84 7.09 -10.36
CA ALA A 47 19.33 8.39 -10.83
C ALA A 47 18.49 8.92 -12.00
N LYS A 48 18.14 8.07 -12.98
CA LYS A 48 17.25 8.44 -14.09
C LYS A 48 15.89 8.92 -13.57
N THR A 49 15.29 8.21 -12.62
CA THR A 49 14.02 8.56 -12.00
C THR A 49 14.09 9.89 -11.24
N LEU A 50 15.18 10.17 -10.52
CA LEU A 50 15.36 11.46 -9.84
C LEU A 50 15.48 12.63 -10.84
N LYS A 51 16.07 12.39 -12.02
CA LYS A 51 16.02 13.37 -13.11
C LYS A 51 14.60 13.58 -13.63
N ALA A 52 13.81 12.52 -13.78
CA ALA A 52 12.39 12.66 -14.13
C ALA A 52 11.62 13.48 -13.08
N LEU A 53 11.88 13.27 -11.79
CA LEU A 53 11.28 14.06 -10.70
C LEU A 53 11.64 15.55 -10.81
N ALA A 54 12.92 15.88 -11.04
CA ALA A 54 13.34 17.26 -11.25
C ALA A 54 12.65 17.91 -12.48
N LEU A 55 12.47 17.16 -13.56
CA LEU A 55 11.78 17.61 -14.77
C LEU A 55 10.29 17.87 -14.52
N ILE A 56 9.60 16.99 -13.77
CA ILE A 56 8.20 17.17 -13.35
C ILE A 56 8.04 18.48 -12.58
N ARG A 57 8.90 18.73 -11.60
CA ARG A 57 8.88 19.97 -10.79
C ARG A 57 9.16 21.23 -11.60
N MET A 58 9.78 21.09 -12.77
CA MET A 58 10.01 22.19 -13.73
C MET A 58 8.89 22.33 -14.77
N GLY A 59 7.89 21.44 -14.77
CA GLY A 59 6.78 21.43 -15.73
C GLY A 59 7.04 20.63 -17.00
N HIS A 60 8.18 19.95 -17.12
CA HIS A 60 8.55 19.13 -18.28
C HIS A 60 8.01 17.69 -18.16
N ASN A 61 6.69 17.56 -18.05
CA ASN A 61 6.04 16.29 -17.73
C ASN A 61 6.20 15.23 -18.82
N GLU A 62 6.13 15.61 -20.11
CA GLU A 62 6.21 14.66 -21.22
C GLU A 62 7.58 13.95 -21.26
N GLU A 63 8.67 14.72 -21.14
CA GLU A 63 10.03 14.19 -21.08
C GLU A 63 10.22 13.29 -19.86
N ALA A 64 9.70 13.69 -18.70
CA ALA A 64 9.77 12.89 -17.48
C ALA A 64 9.03 11.56 -17.62
N LEU A 65 7.85 11.55 -18.24
CA LEU A 65 7.08 10.32 -18.48
C LEU A 65 7.79 9.34 -19.41
N VAL A 66 8.51 9.84 -20.42
CA VAL A 66 9.36 8.99 -21.28
C VAL A 66 10.45 8.32 -20.45
N ILE A 67 11.11 9.07 -19.55
CA ILE A 67 12.15 8.52 -18.66
C ILE A 67 11.56 7.47 -17.70
N LEU A 68 10.38 7.74 -17.12
CA LEU A 68 9.73 6.79 -16.21
C LEU A 68 9.34 5.49 -16.94
N LYS A 69 8.82 5.59 -18.17
CA LYS A 69 8.50 4.41 -18.99
C LYS A 69 9.76 3.61 -19.34
N ASP A 70 10.85 4.27 -19.74
CA ASP A 70 12.14 3.60 -19.97
C ASP A 70 12.62 2.87 -18.71
N ALA A 71 12.56 3.53 -17.54
CA ALA A 71 12.95 2.93 -16.28
C ALA A 71 12.12 1.68 -15.92
N GLN A 72 10.82 1.68 -16.26
CA GLN A 72 9.91 0.54 -16.08
C GLN A 72 10.14 -0.63 -17.03
N THR A 73 10.70 -0.39 -18.22
CA THR A 73 10.92 -1.43 -19.23
C THR A 73 12.33 -2.01 -19.17
N THR A 74 13.30 -1.17 -18.85
CA THR A 74 14.72 -1.50 -18.96
C THR A 74 15.26 -2.14 -17.67
N SER A 75 14.66 -1.85 -16.52
CA SER A 75 15.12 -2.39 -15.23
C SER A 75 14.57 -3.80 -14.98
N THR A 76 15.42 -4.81 -15.00
CA THR A 76 15.06 -6.20 -14.68
C THR A 76 14.68 -6.39 -13.21
N ILE A 77 15.22 -5.56 -12.32
CA ILE A 77 14.88 -5.52 -10.89
C ILE A 77 14.74 -4.06 -10.47
N LEU A 78 13.59 -3.67 -9.94
CA LEU A 78 13.40 -2.35 -9.32
C LEU A 78 13.77 -2.45 -7.84
N ASP A 79 14.85 -1.77 -7.45
CA ASP A 79 15.21 -1.62 -6.03
C ASP A 79 14.27 -0.62 -5.34
N ASP A 80 14.24 -0.67 -4.00
CA ASP A 80 13.34 0.18 -3.21
C ASP A 80 13.57 1.67 -3.48
N ALA A 81 14.82 2.12 -3.56
CA ALA A 81 15.15 3.51 -3.87
C ALA A 81 14.58 3.97 -5.21
N THR A 82 14.61 3.13 -6.26
CA THR A 82 13.98 3.47 -7.54
C THR A 82 12.45 3.49 -7.40
N LEU A 83 11.84 2.50 -6.73
CA LEU A 83 10.39 2.45 -6.51
C LEU A 83 9.87 3.67 -5.74
N GLN A 84 10.59 4.13 -4.71
CA GLN A 84 10.23 5.32 -3.95
C GLN A 84 10.31 6.58 -4.82
N ALA A 85 11.41 6.77 -5.56
CA ALA A 85 11.56 7.90 -6.47
C ALA A 85 10.47 7.91 -7.56
N MET A 86 10.10 6.74 -8.10
CA MET A 86 9.01 6.62 -9.08
C MET A 86 7.66 6.94 -8.44
N THR A 87 7.44 6.49 -7.20
CA THR A 87 6.24 6.79 -6.43
C THR A 87 6.10 8.30 -6.21
N MET A 88 7.19 9.02 -5.94
CA MET A 88 7.18 10.49 -5.84
C MET A 88 6.77 11.13 -7.16
N CYS A 89 7.34 10.67 -8.27
CA CYS A 89 7.00 11.18 -9.60
C CYS A 89 5.50 11.02 -9.89
N PHE A 90 4.95 9.81 -9.69
CA PHE A 90 3.54 9.54 -9.94
C PHE A 90 2.59 10.32 -9.01
N LYS A 91 3.00 10.60 -7.77
CA LYS A 91 2.23 11.46 -6.86
C LYS A 91 2.21 12.90 -7.36
N GLU A 92 3.35 13.45 -7.78
CA GLU A 92 3.45 14.83 -8.27
C GLU A 92 2.72 15.03 -9.60
N THR A 93 2.69 14.01 -10.47
CA THR A 93 1.92 14.06 -11.73
C THR A 93 0.46 13.62 -11.59
N GLN A 94 -0.02 13.33 -10.37
CA GLN A 94 -1.38 12.84 -10.12
C GLN A 94 -1.78 11.60 -10.93
N MET A 95 -0.84 10.64 -11.08
CA MET A 95 -1.05 9.38 -11.80
C MET A 95 -0.93 8.17 -10.85
N PRO A 96 -1.89 7.99 -9.92
CA PRO A 96 -1.79 6.97 -8.87
C PRO A 96 -1.77 5.53 -9.40
N GLU A 97 -2.32 5.28 -10.60
CA GLU A 97 -2.32 3.96 -11.25
C GLU A 97 -0.90 3.50 -11.61
N GLY A 98 0.01 4.44 -11.90
CA GLY A 98 1.42 4.15 -12.16
C GLY A 98 2.10 3.50 -10.96
N ILE A 99 1.67 3.84 -9.73
CA ILE A 99 2.20 3.27 -8.49
C ILE A 99 1.78 1.79 -8.38
N VAL A 100 0.53 1.46 -8.73
CA VAL A 100 0.08 0.06 -8.75
C VAL A 100 0.93 -0.76 -9.72
N GLN A 101 1.15 -0.26 -10.93
CA GLN A 101 1.90 -0.98 -11.97
C GLN A 101 3.35 -1.29 -11.57
N ILE A 102 4.05 -0.34 -10.94
CA ILE A 102 5.44 -0.58 -10.53
C ILE A 102 5.52 -1.60 -9.39
N TYR A 103 4.58 -1.57 -8.43
CA TYR A 103 4.58 -2.51 -7.32
C TYR A 103 4.03 -3.89 -7.72
N GLU A 104 3.14 -3.99 -8.70
CA GLU A 104 2.75 -5.28 -9.30
C GLU A 104 4.00 -5.99 -9.85
N LYS A 105 4.80 -5.29 -10.66
CA LYS A 105 6.08 -5.82 -11.19
C LYS A 105 7.08 -6.17 -10.08
N ALA A 106 7.22 -5.31 -9.07
CA ALA A 106 8.14 -5.56 -7.97
C ALA A 106 7.75 -6.81 -7.15
N VAL A 107 6.45 -7.02 -6.92
CA VAL A 107 5.92 -8.20 -6.23
C VAL A 107 6.07 -9.46 -7.09
N GLU A 108 5.90 -9.38 -8.41
CA GLU A 108 6.17 -10.52 -9.31
C GLU A 108 7.63 -11.00 -9.21
N GLN A 109 8.57 -10.07 -9.07
CA GLN A 109 10.00 -10.38 -8.93
C GLN A 109 10.38 -10.82 -7.52
N SER A 110 9.72 -10.28 -6.50
CA SER A 110 9.99 -10.53 -5.08
C SER A 110 8.69 -10.79 -4.32
N PRO A 111 8.03 -11.95 -4.53
CA PRO A 111 6.71 -12.24 -3.99
C PRO A 111 6.67 -12.42 -2.46
N ASN A 112 7.84 -12.55 -1.83
CA ASN A 112 7.98 -12.66 -0.37
C ASN A 112 8.56 -11.36 0.24
N ASN A 113 8.40 -10.21 -0.41
CA ASN A 113 8.77 -8.92 0.18
C ASN A 113 7.53 -8.26 0.81
N GLU A 114 7.49 -8.20 2.14
CA GLU A 114 6.38 -7.64 2.93
C GLU A 114 6.09 -6.17 2.61
N GLU A 115 7.14 -5.39 2.40
CA GLU A 115 7.06 -3.94 2.12
C GLU A 115 6.44 -3.69 0.74
N PHE A 116 6.88 -4.42 -0.28
CA PHE A 116 6.34 -4.30 -1.64
C PHE A 116 4.87 -4.71 -1.70
N LEU A 117 4.50 -5.81 -1.03
CA LEU A 117 3.11 -6.24 -0.94
C LEU A 117 2.24 -5.22 -0.18
N SER A 118 2.76 -4.64 0.89
CA SER A 118 2.07 -3.60 1.66
C SER A 118 1.89 -2.32 0.84
N HIS A 119 2.91 -1.89 0.10
CA HIS A 119 2.82 -0.75 -0.81
C HIS A 119 1.87 -0.99 -1.97
N LEU A 120 1.86 -2.20 -2.56
CA LEU A 120 0.88 -2.58 -3.58
C LEU A 120 -0.55 -2.48 -3.03
N PHE A 121 -0.80 -3.03 -1.84
CA PHE A 121 -2.10 -2.92 -1.19
C PHE A 121 -2.52 -1.45 -1.01
N MET A 122 -1.65 -0.61 -0.45
CA MET A 122 -1.94 0.82 -0.23
C MET A 122 -2.13 1.60 -1.53
N ALA A 123 -1.44 1.22 -2.60
CA ALA A 123 -1.64 1.81 -3.92
C ALA A 123 -3.02 1.46 -4.47
N CYS A 124 -3.46 0.20 -4.35
CA CYS A 124 -4.81 -0.24 -4.74
C CYS A 124 -5.91 0.45 -3.92
N VAL A 125 -5.70 0.65 -2.61
CA VAL A 125 -6.62 1.43 -1.75
C VAL A 125 -6.83 2.83 -2.32
N ARG A 126 -5.74 3.51 -2.72
CA ARG A 126 -5.79 4.91 -3.18
C ARG A 126 -6.59 5.09 -4.48
N ILE A 127 -6.56 4.10 -5.37
CA ILE A 127 -7.31 4.15 -6.64
C ILE A 127 -8.68 3.45 -6.55
N GLU A 128 -9.07 3.01 -5.36
CA GLU A 128 -10.33 2.30 -5.12
C GLU A 128 -10.50 1.03 -5.99
N ASP A 129 -9.40 0.40 -6.42
CA ASP A 129 -9.44 -0.91 -7.09
C ASP A 129 -9.54 -2.00 -6.02
N TYR A 130 -10.75 -2.16 -5.47
CA TYR A 130 -11.02 -3.09 -4.38
C TYR A 130 -10.80 -4.56 -4.77
N ALA A 131 -10.84 -4.88 -6.07
CA ALA A 131 -10.56 -6.23 -6.58
C ALA A 131 -9.06 -6.54 -6.53
N LYS A 132 -8.21 -5.62 -7.00
CA LYS A 132 -6.75 -5.76 -6.84
C LYS A 132 -6.32 -5.65 -5.38
N GLN A 133 -6.96 -4.77 -4.61
CA GLN A 133 -6.73 -4.63 -3.17
C GLN A 133 -6.93 -5.97 -2.45
N GLN A 134 -8.04 -6.68 -2.73
CA GLN A 134 -8.34 -7.99 -2.16
C GLN A 134 -7.28 -9.04 -2.52
N LYS A 135 -6.82 -9.07 -3.78
CA LYS A 135 -5.74 -9.97 -4.21
C LYS A 135 -4.42 -9.66 -3.49
N ALA A 136 -4.03 -8.40 -3.42
CA ALA A 136 -2.80 -7.97 -2.76
C ALA A 136 -2.82 -8.33 -1.25
N ALA A 137 -3.93 -8.07 -0.56
CA ALA A 137 -4.08 -8.40 0.87
C ALA A 137 -4.01 -9.92 1.11
N MET A 138 -4.64 -10.72 0.26
CA MET A 138 -4.59 -12.18 0.37
C MET A 138 -3.18 -12.74 0.13
N SER A 139 -2.46 -12.20 -0.87
CA SER A 139 -1.05 -12.55 -1.11
C SER A 139 -0.16 -12.14 0.07
N LEU A 140 -0.38 -10.95 0.62
CA LEU A 140 0.32 -10.46 1.80
C LEU A 140 0.09 -11.35 3.02
N TYR A 141 -1.16 -11.68 3.33
CA TYR A 141 -1.48 -12.57 4.43
C TYR A 141 -0.93 -13.99 4.24
N LYS A 142 -0.90 -14.49 2.99
CA LYS A 142 -0.34 -15.82 2.67
C LYS A 142 1.17 -15.86 2.91
N ALA A 143 1.90 -14.82 2.52
CA ALA A 143 3.35 -14.72 2.75
C ALA A 143 3.67 -14.39 4.22
N PHE A 144 2.86 -13.54 4.85
CA PHE A 144 3.05 -13.05 6.21
C PHE A 144 1.72 -13.17 6.99
N PRO A 145 1.51 -14.25 7.75
CA PRO A 145 0.22 -14.55 8.38
C PRO A 145 -0.05 -13.70 9.63
N LYS A 146 -0.04 -12.38 9.50
CA LYS A 146 -0.36 -11.40 10.55
C LYS A 146 -1.86 -11.08 10.53
N ASN A 147 -2.48 -10.92 11.71
CA ASN A 147 -3.92 -10.67 11.82
C ASN A 147 -4.38 -9.41 11.06
N PRO A 148 -3.66 -8.27 11.11
CA PRO A 148 -4.07 -7.06 10.38
C PRO A 148 -4.22 -7.29 8.87
N TYR A 149 -3.33 -8.06 8.24
CA TYR A 149 -3.41 -8.34 6.79
C TYR A 149 -4.58 -9.23 6.43
N TYR A 150 -4.98 -10.12 7.33
CA TYR A 150 -6.21 -10.88 7.16
C TYR A 150 -7.43 -9.95 7.10
N PHE A 151 -7.50 -9.00 8.05
CA PHE A 151 -8.59 -8.02 8.10
C PHE A 151 -8.53 -6.97 6.99
N TRP A 152 -7.36 -6.69 6.43
CA TRP A 152 -7.25 -5.93 5.18
C TRP A 152 -7.95 -6.64 4.01
N ALA A 153 -7.82 -7.97 3.92
CA ALA A 153 -8.55 -8.74 2.91
C ALA A 153 -10.05 -8.74 3.18
N VAL A 154 -10.49 -8.93 4.43
CA VAL A 154 -11.92 -8.84 4.81
C VAL A 154 -12.50 -7.48 4.44
N MET A 155 -11.82 -6.39 4.80
CA MET A 155 -12.25 -5.04 4.46
C MET A 155 -12.34 -4.85 2.93
N SER A 156 -11.39 -5.41 2.17
CA SER A 156 -11.43 -5.32 0.70
C SER A 156 -12.69 -6.00 0.12
N TYR A 157 -13.15 -7.13 0.69
CA TYR A 157 -14.41 -7.75 0.30
C TYR A 157 -15.62 -6.87 0.63
N VAL A 158 -15.63 -6.25 1.81
CA VAL A 158 -16.69 -5.33 2.24
C VAL A 158 -16.77 -4.12 1.31
N MET A 159 -15.63 -3.52 0.95
CA MET A 159 -15.60 -2.40 0.00
C MET A 159 -16.09 -2.79 -1.40
N GLN A 160 -15.72 -3.98 -1.91
CA GLN A 160 -16.29 -4.50 -3.16
C GLN A 160 -17.81 -4.69 -3.07
N ALA A 161 -18.33 -5.08 -1.91
CA ALA A 161 -19.76 -5.28 -1.71
C ALA A 161 -20.52 -3.94 -1.71
N PHE A 162 -19.95 -2.89 -1.11
CA PHE A 162 -20.56 -1.55 -1.13
C PHE A 162 -20.53 -0.89 -2.51
N THR A 163 -19.55 -1.21 -3.35
CA THR A 163 -19.36 -0.56 -4.66
C THR A 163 -20.05 -1.29 -5.81
N THR A 164 -20.46 -2.54 -5.63
CA THR A 164 -21.13 -3.30 -6.68
C THR A 164 -22.61 -2.97 -6.79
N LYS A 165 -23.11 -2.87 -8.03
CA LYS A 165 -24.56 -2.67 -8.31
C LYS A 165 -25.34 -3.99 -8.37
N ASP A 166 -24.66 -5.13 -8.35
CA ASP A 166 -25.28 -6.45 -8.40
C ASP A 166 -25.55 -6.94 -6.98
N GLU A 167 -26.83 -6.94 -6.59
CA GLU A 167 -27.29 -7.38 -5.27
C GLU A 167 -26.89 -8.83 -4.93
N LYS A 168 -26.85 -9.73 -5.93
CA LYS A 168 -26.42 -11.12 -5.69
C LYS A 168 -24.93 -11.16 -5.37
N LYS A 169 -24.14 -10.38 -6.11
CA LYS A 169 -22.70 -10.25 -5.85
C LYS A 169 -22.44 -9.57 -4.51
N LYS A 170 -23.21 -8.52 -4.15
CA LYS A 170 -23.16 -7.85 -2.85
C LYS A 170 -23.36 -8.84 -1.71
N ALA A 171 -24.48 -9.58 -1.73
CA ALA A 171 -24.79 -10.59 -0.72
C ALA A 171 -23.71 -11.68 -0.63
N MET A 172 -23.20 -12.15 -1.79
CA MET A 172 -22.12 -13.14 -1.83
C MET A 172 -20.83 -12.62 -1.17
N LEU A 173 -20.44 -11.37 -1.46
CA LEU A 173 -19.23 -10.76 -0.91
C LEU A 173 -19.33 -10.57 0.60
N PHE A 174 -20.46 -10.09 1.13
CA PHE A 174 -20.69 -10.01 2.57
C PHE A 174 -20.68 -11.39 3.23
N THR A 175 -21.29 -12.40 2.61
CA THR A 175 -21.29 -13.78 3.11
C THR A 175 -19.86 -14.38 3.14
N LEU A 176 -18.98 -13.97 2.22
CA LEU A 176 -17.57 -14.36 2.25
C LEU A 176 -16.82 -13.65 3.38
N ALA A 177 -17.02 -12.34 3.52
CA ALA A 177 -16.43 -11.54 4.59
C ALA A 177 -16.84 -12.08 5.98
N GLU A 178 -18.13 -12.39 6.17
CA GLU A 178 -18.66 -12.99 7.39
C GLU A 178 -17.94 -14.31 7.71
N ARG A 179 -17.86 -15.23 6.75
CA ARG A 179 -17.18 -16.52 6.94
C ARG A 179 -15.72 -16.36 7.34
N MET A 180 -15.04 -15.35 6.80
CA MET A 180 -13.67 -15.02 7.17
C MET A 180 -13.57 -14.56 8.62
N VAL A 181 -14.45 -13.66 9.05
CA VAL A 181 -14.47 -13.16 10.43
C VAL A 181 -14.85 -14.26 11.42
N LEU A 182 -15.87 -15.08 11.11
CA LEU A 182 -16.28 -16.22 11.94
C LEU A 182 -15.14 -17.23 12.12
N LYS A 183 -14.29 -17.43 11.11
CA LYS A 183 -13.09 -18.26 11.24
C LYS A 183 -12.13 -17.69 12.30
N ARG A 184 -11.88 -16.37 12.28
CA ARG A 184 -11.03 -15.71 13.28
C ARG A 184 -11.65 -15.74 14.66
N LEU A 185 -12.97 -15.63 14.74
CA LEU A 185 -13.71 -15.71 15.99
C LEU A 185 -13.56 -17.08 16.64
N LYS A 186 -13.73 -18.16 15.88
CA LYS A 186 -13.52 -19.54 16.35
C LYS A 186 -12.08 -19.80 16.82
N GLU A 187 -11.11 -19.16 16.17
CA GLU A 187 -9.70 -19.22 16.56
C GLU A 187 -9.37 -18.31 17.77
N SER A 188 -10.34 -17.56 18.32
CA SER A 188 -10.14 -16.56 19.38
C SER A 188 -9.09 -15.49 19.01
N LYS A 189 -8.99 -15.14 17.72
CA LYS A 189 -8.05 -14.16 17.15
C LYS A 189 -8.72 -12.83 16.77
N LEU A 190 -9.85 -12.51 17.42
CA LEU A 190 -10.44 -11.18 17.37
C LEU A 190 -9.87 -10.40 18.55
N GLU A 191 -8.91 -9.54 18.26
CA GLU A 191 -8.10 -8.85 19.26
C GLU A 191 -8.40 -7.35 19.30
N ALA A 192 -8.71 -6.74 18.15
CA ALA A 192 -8.89 -5.31 18.02
C ALA A 192 -10.37 -4.89 17.98
N GLU A 193 -10.65 -3.67 18.43
CA GLU A 193 -12.00 -3.10 18.45
C GLU A 193 -12.57 -2.98 17.02
N GLU A 194 -11.71 -2.57 16.09
CA GLU A 194 -12.03 -2.36 14.69
C GLU A 194 -12.46 -3.66 13.99
N GLU A 195 -11.90 -4.80 14.41
CA GLU A 195 -12.26 -6.12 13.89
C GLU A 195 -13.68 -6.50 14.32
N VAL A 196 -14.05 -6.21 15.58
CA VAL A 196 -15.40 -6.45 16.10
C VAL A 196 -16.40 -5.51 15.44
N ARG A 197 -16.06 -4.23 15.29
CA ARG A 197 -16.92 -3.26 14.57
C ARG A 197 -17.15 -3.68 13.12
N LEU A 198 -16.12 -4.15 12.43
CA LEU A 198 -16.24 -4.67 11.08
C LEU A 198 -17.17 -5.88 11.02
N TYR A 199 -17.11 -6.77 12.03
CA TYR A 199 -18.03 -7.90 12.11
C TYR A 199 -19.49 -7.46 12.25
N LEU A 200 -19.76 -6.51 13.15
CA LEU A 200 -21.10 -5.97 13.36
C LEU A 200 -21.66 -5.33 12.08
N LEU A 201 -20.84 -4.55 11.36
CA LEU A 201 -21.21 -3.97 10.07
C LEU A 201 -21.60 -5.04 9.04
N ILE A 202 -20.84 -6.14 8.97
CA ILE A 202 -21.13 -7.25 8.05
C ILE A 202 -22.47 -7.92 8.42
N LEU A 203 -22.75 -8.14 9.71
CA LEU A 203 -24.01 -8.74 10.16
C LEU A 203 -25.21 -7.83 9.87
N GLU A 204 -25.04 -6.52 10.07
CA GLU A 204 -26.06 -5.51 9.75
C GLU A 204 -26.40 -5.52 8.26
N GLU A 205 -25.39 -5.49 7.38
CA GLU A 205 -25.59 -5.54 5.92
C GLU A 205 -26.22 -6.87 5.44
N LEU A 206 -26.02 -7.97 6.18
CA LEU A 206 -26.67 -9.24 5.92
C LEU A 206 -28.07 -9.35 6.54
N GLY A 207 -28.52 -8.36 7.32
CA GLY A 207 -29.80 -8.37 8.03
C GLY A 207 -29.87 -9.39 9.16
N LYS A 208 -28.73 -9.85 9.67
CA LYS A 208 -28.63 -10.87 10.74
C LYS A 208 -28.71 -10.25 12.13
N TYR A 209 -29.82 -9.57 12.40
CA TYR A 209 -29.98 -8.76 13.62
C TYR A 209 -29.98 -9.58 14.92
N GLU A 210 -30.50 -10.81 14.90
CA GLU A 210 -30.46 -11.69 16.07
C GLU A 210 -29.02 -12.08 16.45
N GLU A 211 -28.21 -12.48 15.46
CA GLU A 211 -26.79 -12.78 15.65
C GLU A 211 -26.03 -11.54 16.11
N LEU A 212 -26.32 -10.38 15.51
CA LEU A 212 -25.72 -9.09 15.89
C LEU A 212 -26.01 -8.76 17.37
N LEU A 213 -27.26 -8.90 17.81
CA LEU A 213 -27.63 -8.69 19.22
C LEU A 213 -26.90 -9.68 20.15
N SER A 214 -26.77 -10.94 19.75
CA SER A 214 -26.05 -11.95 20.53
C SER A 214 -24.57 -11.57 20.71
N VAL A 215 -23.93 -11.03 19.67
CA VAL A 215 -22.52 -10.58 19.74
C VAL A 215 -22.39 -9.39 20.68
N ILE A 216 -23.31 -8.42 20.63
CA ILE A 216 -23.32 -7.25 21.52
C ILE A 216 -23.56 -7.63 22.99
N GLN A 217 -24.34 -8.69 23.23
CA GLN A 217 -24.63 -9.20 24.58
C GLN A 217 -23.57 -10.18 25.11
N SER A 218 -22.67 -10.66 24.25
CA SER A 218 -21.59 -11.57 24.61
C SER A 218 -20.38 -10.84 25.23
N ASP A 219 -19.42 -11.63 25.71
CA ASP A 219 -18.10 -11.15 26.17
C ASP A 219 -17.39 -10.24 25.16
N LEU A 220 -17.65 -10.41 23.85
CA LEU A 220 -17.10 -9.55 22.80
C LEU A 220 -17.69 -8.14 22.87
N GLY A 221 -19.00 -8.04 23.11
CA GLY A 221 -19.68 -6.76 23.29
C GLY A 221 -19.21 -6.03 24.55
N ASP A 222 -18.94 -6.75 25.63
CA ASP A 222 -18.40 -6.15 26.85
C ASP A 222 -16.94 -5.71 26.70
N LYS A 223 -16.11 -6.48 25.96
CA LYS A 223 -14.79 -6.03 25.54
C LYS A 223 -14.87 -4.75 24.70
N LEU A 224 -15.80 -4.69 23.74
CA LEU A 224 -16.03 -3.51 22.90
C LEU A 224 -16.39 -2.27 23.75
N LYS A 225 -17.36 -2.40 24.67
CA LYS A 225 -17.74 -1.31 25.59
C LYS A 225 -16.54 -0.85 26.43
N CYS A 226 -15.72 -1.77 26.93
CA CYS A 226 -14.55 -1.46 27.74
C CYS A 226 -13.49 -0.68 26.93
N ILE A 227 -13.21 -1.08 25.69
CA ILE A 227 -12.26 -0.38 24.82
C ILE A 227 -12.79 1.01 24.44
N LEU A 228 -14.06 1.10 24.06
CA LEU A 228 -14.77 2.37 23.79
C LEU A 228 -14.65 3.34 24.97
N MET A 229 -14.93 2.88 26.19
CA MET A 229 -14.83 3.70 27.39
C MET A 229 -13.39 4.20 27.64
N LYS A 230 -12.38 3.36 27.43
CA LYS A 230 -10.96 3.77 27.57
C LYS A 230 -10.58 4.83 26.53
N SER A 231 -10.99 4.64 25.28
CA SER A 231 -10.74 5.58 24.19
C SER A 231 -11.40 6.95 24.45
N MET A 232 -12.66 6.96 24.89
CA MET A 232 -13.39 8.18 25.22
C MET A 232 -12.79 8.91 26.43
N LYS A 233 -12.38 8.19 27.48
CA LYS A 233 -11.68 8.80 28.63
C LYS A 233 -10.38 9.49 28.22
N LYS A 234 -9.60 8.87 27.33
CA LYS A 234 -8.35 9.45 26.81
C LYS A 234 -8.58 10.74 26.02
N LYS A 235 -9.70 10.84 25.29
CA LYS A 235 -10.09 12.06 24.56
C LYS A 235 -10.64 13.16 25.45
N LEU A 236 -11.20 12.82 26.62
CA LEU A 236 -11.68 13.77 27.62
C LEU A 236 -10.58 14.29 28.55
N SER A 237 -9.42 13.63 28.60
CA SER A 237 -8.26 14.02 29.41
C SER A 237 -7.24 14.89 28.66
N ILE A 238 -7.62 15.46 27.51
CA ILE A 238 -6.87 16.42 26.69
C ILE A 238 -7.73 17.68 26.60
#